data_AF-A0A538P4L5-F1
#
_entry.id   AF-A0A538P4L5-F1
#
_cell.length_a   1.000
_cell.length_b   1.000
_cell.length_c   1.000
_cell.angle_alpha   90.00
_cell.angle_beta   90.00
_cell.angle_gamma   90.00
#
_symmetry.space_group_name_H-M   'P 1'
#
loop_
_entity.id
_entity.type
_entity.pdbx_description
1 polymer ?
#
loop_
_entity_poly.entity_id
_entity_poly.type
_entity_poly.pdbx_seq_one_letter_code
_entity_poly.pdbx_strand_id
1 'polypeptide(L)' 'AIAFLKRPWQDLEQRVRDNPVFYSGISVATHGGVLFGRGGVLVVKENQVVGGVGVSGAKSDEDEAIASEAVKAIG' A
#
# COMPACT_ATOMS: atom_id res chain seq x y z
N ALA A 1 3.99 -3.73 -0.81
CA ALA A 1 3.40 -3.72 0.55
C ALA A 1 1.90 -4.06 0.55
N ILE A 2 1.06 -3.15 0.05
CA ILE A 2 -0.40 -3.29 0.09
C ILE A 2 -0.93 -4.54 -0.64
N ALA A 3 -0.35 -4.90 -1.80
CA ALA A 3 -0.72 -6.11 -2.54
C ALA A 3 -0.45 -7.40 -1.75
N PHE A 4 0.68 -7.46 -1.04
CA PHE A 4 1.06 -8.60 -0.20
C PHE A 4 0.09 -8.78 0.97
N LEU A 5 -0.30 -7.67 1.60
CA LEU A 5 -1.20 -7.68 2.76
C LEU A 5 -2.69 -7.71 2.38
N LYS A 6 -3.02 -7.50 1.10
CA LYS A 6 -4.39 -7.37 0.56
C LYS A 6 -5.23 -6.36 1.34
N ARG A 7 -4.59 -5.26 1.76
CA ARG A 7 -5.21 -4.20 2.57
C ARG A 7 -4.88 -2.83 2.00
N PRO A 8 -5.82 -1.88 2.05
CA PRO A 8 -5.56 -0.50 1.67
C PRO A 8 -4.57 0.15 2.64
N TRP A 9 -3.96 1.25 2.20
CA TRP A 9 -2.90 1.90 2.97
C TRP A 9 -3.40 2.50 4.29
N GLN A 10 -4.62 3.01 4.31
CA GLN A 10 -5.29 3.57 5.51
C GLN A 10 -5.40 2.54 6.64
N ASP A 11 -5.76 1.29 6.29
CA ASP A 11 -5.82 0.17 7.26
C ASP A 11 -4.46 -0.14 7.87
N LEU A 12 -3.38 -0.02 7.08
CA LEU A 12 -2.02 -0.28 7.54
C LEU A 12 -1.51 0.86 8.43
N GLU A 13 -1.77 2.12 8.07
CA GLU A 13 -1.43 3.27 8.91
C GLU A 13 -2.10 3.19 10.27
N GLN A 14 -3.38 2.82 10.31
CA GLN A 14 -4.10 2.66 11.57
C GLN A 14 -3.50 1.54 12.42
N ARG A 15 -3.14 0.40 11.82
CA ARG A 15 -2.47 -0.70 12.55
C ARG A 15 -1.09 -0.33 13.07
N VAL A 16 -0.31 0.44 12.32
CA VAL A 16 1.00 0.93 12.77
C VAL A 16 0.82 1.91 13.94
N ARG A 17 -0.19 2.78 13.87
CA ARG A 17 -0.53 3.74 14.93
C ARG A 17 -0.98 3.03 16.21
N ASP A 18 -1.88 2.07 16.08
CA ASP A 18 -2.49 1.38 17.22
C ASP A 18 -1.57 0.29 17.79
N ASN A 19 -0.65 -0.23 16.98
CA ASN A 19 0.32 -1.23 17.39
C ASN A 19 1.68 -1.02 16.70
N PRO A 20 2.58 -0.21 17.28
CA PRO A 20 3.90 0.05 16.73
C PRO A 20 4.75 -1.22 16.51
N VAL A 21 4.52 -2.30 17.26
CA VAL A 21 5.24 -3.58 17.12
C VAL A 21 4.89 -4.27 15.78
N PHE A 22 3.69 -4.03 15.24
CA PHE A 22 3.28 -4.51 13.92
C PHE A 22 4.24 -4.06 12.82
N TYR A 23 4.71 -2.81 12.88
CA TYR A 23 5.68 -2.26 11.92
C TYR A 23 6.99 -3.06 11.93
N SER A 24 7.57 -3.28 13.11
CA SER A 24 8.79 -4.08 13.24
C SER A 24 8.60 -5.52 12.76
N GLY A 25 7.47 -6.16 13.08
CA GLY A 25 7.17 -7.52 12.68
C GLY A 25 7.08 -7.69 11.15
N ILE A 26 6.40 -6.76 10.47
CA ILE A 26 6.31 -6.79 9.00
C ILE A 26 7.64 -6.47 8.33
N SER A 27 8.40 -5.51 8.85
CA SER A 27 9.72 -5.19 8.31
C SER A 27 10.65 -6.41 8.35
N VAL A 28 10.63 -7.17 9.44
CA VAL A 28 11.40 -8.42 9.56
C VAL A 28 10.86 -9.50 8.63
N ALA A 29 9.55 -9.77 8.65
CA ALA A 29 8.93 -10.82 7.85
C ALA A 29 9.13 -10.63 6.33
N THR A 30 9.24 -9.38 5.89
CA THR A 30 9.39 -9.02 4.48
C THR A 30 10.83 -8.66 4.09
N HIS A 31 11.78 -8.81 5.02
CA HIS A 31 13.19 -8.44 4.82
C HIS A 31 13.33 -6.99 4.30
N GLY A 32 12.50 -6.07 4.80
CA GLY A 32 12.45 -4.68 4.34
C GLY A 32 11.76 -4.44 2.99
N GLY A 33 11.18 -5.47 2.36
CA GLY A 33 10.47 -5.35 1.08
C GLY A 33 9.12 -4.62 1.14
N VAL A 34 8.71 -4.16 2.32
CA VAL A 34 7.51 -3.37 2.56
C VAL A 34 7.88 -1.97 3.00
N LEU A 35 7.69 -1.01 2.09
CA LEU A 35 7.71 0.40 2.41
C LEU A 35 6.32 0.86 2.86
N PHE A 36 6.32 1.65 3.93
CA PHE A 36 5.14 2.20 4.58
C PHE A 36 5.04 3.69 4.22
N GLY A 37 4.10 4.07 3.34
CA GLY A 37 3.80 5.46 2.97
C GLY A 37 2.58 5.57 2.04
N ARG A 38 1.87 6.73 2.10
CA ARG A 38 0.77 6.99 1.16
C ARG A 38 1.36 7.15 -0.24
N GLY A 39 0.74 6.49 -1.23
CA GLY A 39 1.28 6.31 -2.57
C GLY A 39 1.01 4.93 -3.19
N GLY A 40 0.45 3.99 -2.41
CA GLY A 40 0.06 2.66 -2.90
C GLY A 40 -1.45 2.51 -3.08
N VAL A 41 -1.89 1.99 -4.24
CA VAL A 41 -3.28 1.59 -4.53
C VAL A 41 -3.38 0.12 -4.93
N LEU A 42 -4.39 -0.60 -4.44
CA LEU A 42 -4.63 -2.02 -4.78
C LEU A 42 -5.22 -2.16 -6.18
N VAL A 43 -4.82 -3.20 -6.89
CA VAL A 43 -5.48 -3.62 -8.14
C VAL A 43 -6.39 -4.80 -7.82
N VAL A 44 -7.70 -4.63 -8.06
CA VAL A 44 -8.73 -5.63 -7.77
C VAL A 44 -9.45 -6.00 -9.06
N LYS A 45 -9.43 -7.28 -9.42
CA LYS A 45 -10.21 -7.83 -10.55
C LYS A 45 -11.07 -8.97 -10.04
N GLU A 46 -12.34 -9.00 -10.47
CA GLU A 46 -13.29 -10.05 -10.08
C GLU A 46 -13.34 -10.27 -8.54
N ASN A 47 -13.32 -9.17 -7.79
CA ASN A 47 -13.30 -9.18 -6.31
C ASN A 47 -12.05 -9.84 -5.67
N GLN A 48 -10.98 -10.01 -6.44
CA GLN A 48 -9.69 -10.54 -5.98
C GLN A 48 -8.58 -9.50 -6.14
N VAL A 49 -7.75 -9.34 -5.10
CA VAL A 49 -6.52 -8.53 -5.18
C VAL A 49 -5.51 -9.28 -6.05
N VAL A 50 -5.23 -8.75 -7.23
CA VAL A 50 -4.27 -9.30 -8.19
C VAL A 50 -2.93 -8.59 -8.17
N GLY A 51 -2.84 -7.45 -7.48
CA GLY A 51 -1.61 -6.68 -7.38
C GLY A 51 -1.80 -5.34 -6.66
N GLY A 52 -0.84 -4.44 -6.85
CA GLY A 52 -0.90 -3.08 -6.35
C GLY A 52 0.08 -2.19 -7.09
N VAL A 53 -0.31 -0.93 -7.31
CA VAL A 53 0.53 0.11 -7.89
C VAL A 53 1.09 0.95 -6.74
N GLY A 54 2.38 1.28 -6.81
CA GLY A 54 3.03 2.20 -5.88
C GLY A 54 3.70 3.33 -6.63
N VAL A 55 3.43 4.56 -6.24
CA VAL A 55 4.08 5.78 -6.74
C VAL A 55 4.85 6.40 -5.57
N SER A 56 6.03 6.94 -5.87
CA SER A 56 6.87 7.62 -4.89
C SER A 56 7.66 8.72 -5.59
N GLY A 57 7.64 9.92 -5.04
CA GLY A 57 8.49 11.03 -5.49
C GLY A 57 7.88 12.42 -5.31
N ALA A 58 6.56 12.52 -5.16
CA ALA A 58 5.87 13.77 -4.85
C ALA A 58 5.45 13.82 -3.37
N LYS A 59 4.55 14.74 -3.00
CA LYS A 59 3.92 14.65 -1.67
C LYS A 59 3.05 13.39 -1.63
N SER A 60 2.97 12.78 -0.46
CA SER A 60 2.19 11.56 -0.19
C SER A 60 0.77 11.54 -0.76
N ASP A 61 0.05 12.67 -0.74
CA ASP A 61 -1.31 12.76 -1.30
C ASP A 61 -1.32 12.82 -2.83
N GLU A 62 -0.28 13.41 -3.44
CA GLU A 62 -0.09 13.47 -4.89
C GLU A 62 0.31 12.09 -5.43
N ASP A 63 1.19 11.38 -4.72
CA ASP A 63 1.58 10.00 -5.04
C ASP A 63 0.35 9.07 -4.99
N GLU A 64 -0.51 9.21 -3.98
CA GLU A 64 -1.76 8.42 -3.86
C GLU A 64 -2.74 8.73 -5.02
N ALA A 65 -2.89 10.00 -5.39
CA ALA A 65 -3.73 10.41 -6.50
C ALA A 65 -3.25 9.84 -7.85
N ILE A 66 -1.94 9.93 -8.13
CA ILE A 66 -1.33 9.39 -9.35
C ILE A 66 -1.49 7.86 -9.40
N ALA A 67 -1.23 7.16 -8.29
CA ALA A 67 -1.41 5.72 -8.20
C ALA A 67 -2.87 5.31 -8.44
N SER A 68 -3.84 6.10 -7.96
CA SER A 68 -5.27 5.86 -8.20
C SER A 68 -5.63 6.00 -9.68
N GLU A 69 -5.18 7.05 -10.35
CA GLU A 69 -5.40 7.22 -11.79
C GLU A 69 -4.74 6.12 -12.62
N ALA A 70 -3.55 5.65 -12.22
CA ALA A 70 -2.89 4.52 -12.87
C ALA A 70 -3.71 3.22 -12.77
N VAL A 71 -4.32 2.95 -11.61
CA VAL A 71 -5.21 1.78 -11.42
C VAL A 71 -6.48 1.92 -12.26
N LYS A 72 -7.09 3.12 -12.35
CA LYS A 72 -8.25 3.36 -13.21
C LYS A 72 -7.94 3.13 -14.69
N ALA A 73 -6.73 3.47 -15.14
CA ALA A 73 -6.30 3.27 -16.52
C ALA A 73 -6.15 1.79 -16.91
N ILE A 74 -5.95 0.89 -15.93
CA ILE A 74 -5.75 -0.55 -16.15
C ILE A 74 -6.98 -1.43 -15.87
N GLY A 75 -8.06 -0.85 -15.33
CA GLY A 75 -9.38 -1.46 -15.18
C GLY A 75 -9.66 -2.07 -13.81
#